data_AF-A0A091SXI6-F1
#
_entry.id   AF-A0A091SXI6-F1
#
_cell.length_a   1.000
_cell.length_b   1.000
_cell.length_c   1.000
_cell.angle_alpha   90.00
_cell.angle_beta   90.00
_cell.angle_gamma   90.00
#
_symmetry.space_group_name_H-M   'P 1'
#
loop_
_entity.id
_entity.type
_entity.pdbx_description
1 polymer ?
#
loop_
_entity_poly.entity_id
_entity_poly.type
_entity_poly.pdbx_seq_one_letter_code
_entity_poly.pdbx_strand_id
1 'polypeptide(L)'
;QKKSKKSSETLTFKRPEGMHREVYALLYSDKKDAPPLLPSDTTQGYRTVKAKLGSKKVRPWKWMPFTNPARKDGAMFYHWRRAAEEGKDYPFARFNKTVQVPVYSEQEYQMYLHDDAWTKAETDHLFDLARRFDLRFVVIHDRYDHQQFKKRSVEDLKERYYHICAKLANIRAAPGTDLKIPVFDAGHERRRKEQLERLYNRTPEQVAEEEYLIQELRKIETRKKEREKRTQDLQKLITAADTTTEQRRAERKAPKKKLPQKKETEKPAVPETAGIKFPDFKSAGVTLRSQRMKLPSSVGQKKIKALEQMLMELGVDLNPMPTEEIVQMFNELRSDLVLLYELKQAFANCEYELQMLRHRYEALAKAGSIGPLSAEGAHPDGQAGLGIEEGKGDAKDQIIDVVGAPLTPNSVRRKV
;
A
#
# COMPACT_ATOMS: atom_id res chain seq x y z
N GLN A 1 -31.15 8.05 -53.77
CA GLN A 1 -29.82 8.41 -53.24
C GLN A 1 -29.65 7.78 -51.86
N LYS A 2 -28.71 6.83 -51.71
CA LYS A 2 -28.38 6.18 -50.42
C LYS A 2 -27.49 7.11 -49.60
N LYS A 3 -27.88 7.43 -48.36
CA LYS A 3 -27.06 8.20 -47.41
C LYS A 3 -25.88 7.35 -46.92
N SER A 4 -24.65 7.84 -47.08
CA SER A 4 -23.43 7.20 -46.57
C SER A 4 -23.32 7.41 -45.05
N LYS A 5 -23.03 6.32 -44.33
CA LYS A 5 -22.63 6.36 -42.91
C LYS A 5 -21.16 6.78 -42.85
N LYS A 6 -20.86 7.93 -42.22
CA LYS A 6 -19.50 8.30 -41.83
C LYS A 6 -19.06 7.40 -40.66
N SER A 7 -18.01 6.60 -40.86
CA SER A 7 -17.29 5.89 -39.81
C SER A 7 -16.57 6.91 -38.92
N SER A 8 -16.79 6.83 -37.60
CA SER A 8 -15.98 7.58 -36.63
C SER A 8 -14.62 6.90 -36.51
N GLU A 9 -13.57 7.53 -37.02
CA GLU A 9 -12.20 7.14 -36.70
C GLU A 9 -11.94 7.37 -35.21
N THR A 10 -11.76 6.28 -34.46
CA THR A 10 -11.18 6.32 -33.13
C THR A 10 -9.71 6.66 -33.28
N LEU A 11 -9.34 7.91 -33.00
CA LEU A 11 -7.95 8.37 -32.89
C LEU A 11 -7.28 7.64 -31.72
N THR A 12 -6.64 6.50 -31.98
CA THR A 12 -5.71 5.89 -31.03
C THR A 12 -4.37 6.61 -31.15
N PHE A 13 -4.11 7.51 -30.21
CA PHE A 13 -2.77 8.10 -30.08
C PHE A 13 -1.76 6.97 -29.84
N LYS A 14 -0.61 7.02 -30.53
CA LYS A 14 0.53 6.13 -30.27
C LYS A 14 1.44 6.78 -29.23
N ARG A 15 2.03 5.98 -28.34
CA ARG A 15 3.00 6.45 -27.34
C ARG A 15 4.20 7.10 -28.06
N PRO A 16 4.49 8.39 -27.79
CA PRO A 16 5.69 9.05 -28.28
C PRO A 16 6.97 8.31 -27.86
N GLU A 17 7.94 8.27 -28.76
CA GLU A 17 9.25 7.66 -28.51
C GLU A 17 9.98 8.41 -27.39
N GLY A 18 10.59 7.67 -26.45
CA GLY A 18 11.25 8.24 -25.26
C GLY A 18 10.35 8.44 -24.03
N MET A 19 9.03 8.31 -24.16
CA MET A 19 8.13 8.43 -23.01
C MET A 19 7.95 7.10 -22.26
N HIS A 20 8.18 7.13 -20.95
CA HIS A 20 7.99 5.98 -20.07
C HIS A 20 6.54 5.49 -20.06
N ARG A 21 6.34 4.17 -20.00
CA ARG A 21 5.02 3.53 -20.16
C ARG A 21 4.02 3.99 -19.09
N GLU A 22 4.51 4.17 -17.87
CA GLU A 22 3.77 4.66 -16.72
C GLU A 22 3.34 6.12 -16.87
N VAL A 23 4.15 6.96 -17.51
CA VAL A 23 3.80 8.36 -17.80
C VAL A 23 2.76 8.43 -18.93
N TYR A 24 2.93 7.60 -19.96
CA TYR A 24 1.94 7.49 -21.04
C TYR A 24 0.58 7.00 -20.53
N ALA A 25 0.56 6.07 -19.57
CA ALA A 25 -0.67 5.60 -18.95
C ALA A 25 -1.42 6.66 -18.13
N LEU A 26 -0.78 7.79 -17.77
CA LEU A 26 -1.44 8.93 -17.14
C LEU A 26 -2.12 9.86 -18.16
N LEU A 27 -1.69 9.81 -19.42
CA LEU A 27 -2.30 10.59 -20.50
C LEU A 27 -3.57 9.87 -20.92
N TYR A 28 -4.69 10.57 -20.80
CA TYR A 28 -6.06 10.07 -20.97
C TYR A 28 -6.30 9.51 -22.38
N SER A 29 -5.91 8.25 -22.64
CA SER A 29 -6.08 7.61 -23.95
C SER A 29 -7.28 6.67 -24.03
N ASP A 30 -7.85 6.28 -22.88
CA ASP A 30 -9.02 5.39 -22.83
C ASP A 30 -10.09 6.00 -21.91
N LYS A 31 -11.34 6.04 -22.37
CA LYS A 31 -12.48 6.55 -21.59
C LYS A 31 -12.90 5.59 -20.47
N LYS A 32 -12.32 4.38 -20.42
CA LYS A 32 -12.69 3.32 -19.48
C LYS A 32 -11.87 3.30 -18.19
N ASP A 33 -10.67 3.89 -18.19
CA ASP A 33 -9.87 4.04 -16.97
C ASP A 33 -9.94 5.50 -16.51
N ALA A 34 -10.92 5.78 -15.64
CA ALA A 34 -10.89 7.02 -14.89
C ALA A 34 -9.63 7.01 -14.02
N PRO A 35 -8.87 8.12 -13.95
CA PRO A 35 -7.77 8.24 -13.00
C PRO A 35 -8.31 7.96 -11.59
N PRO A 36 -7.46 7.49 -10.67
CA PRO A 36 -7.83 7.36 -9.25
C PRO A 36 -7.93 8.76 -8.63
N LEU A 37 -8.89 9.54 -9.12
CA LEU A 37 -9.46 10.68 -8.44
C LEU A 37 -10.61 10.10 -7.63
N LEU A 38 -10.58 10.37 -6.33
CA LEU A 38 -11.68 10.05 -5.43
C LEU A 38 -13.01 10.48 -6.08
N PRO A 39 -14.05 9.64 -6.07
CA PRO A 39 -15.39 10.08 -6.43
C PRO A 39 -15.73 11.31 -5.59
N SER A 40 -15.94 12.45 -6.23
CA SER A 40 -16.52 13.61 -5.56
C SER A 40 -18.02 13.40 -5.52
N ASP A 41 -18.63 13.50 -4.34
CA ASP A 41 -20.10 13.50 -4.16
C ASP A 41 -20.82 14.65 -4.88
N THR A 42 -20.08 15.52 -5.57
CA THR A 42 -20.66 16.54 -6.42
C THR A 42 -21.09 15.91 -7.74
N THR A 43 -22.36 15.49 -7.79
CA THR A 43 -23.08 15.02 -9.01
C THR A 43 -23.11 16.04 -10.17
N GLN A 44 -22.49 17.21 -10.02
CA GLN A 44 -22.38 18.24 -11.04
C GLN A 44 -20.94 18.31 -11.53
N GLY A 45 -20.66 17.64 -12.66
CA GLY A 45 -19.37 17.71 -13.32
C GLY A 45 -18.97 19.14 -13.71
N TYR A 46 -17.67 19.37 -13.84
CA TYR A 46 -17.01 20.63 -14.23
C TYR A 46 -17.36 21.14 -15.65
N ARG A 47 -18.32 20.52 -16.33
CA ARG A 47 -18.72 20.91 -17.69
C ARG A 47 -19.77 22.00 -17.59
N THR A 48 -19.40 23.21 -18.03
CA THR A 48 -20.26 24.39 -18.09
C THR A 48 -21.60 24.05 -18.75
N VAL A 49 -22.65 23.96 -17.94
CA VAL A 49 -24.03 23.93 -18.43
C VAL A 49 -24.21 25.24 -19.19
N LYS A 50 -24.44 25.16 -20.51
CA LYS A 50 -24.74 26.33 -21.35
C LYS A 50 -25.70 27.25 -20.59
N ALA A 51 -25.30 28.52 -20.40
CA ALA A 51 -26.04 29.47 -19.59
C ALA A 51 -27.51 29.48 -20.05
N LYS A 52 -28.42 29.08 -19.16
CA LYS A 52 -29.87 29.15 -19.42
C LYS A 52 -30.29 30.61 -19.36
N LEU A 53 -30.18 31.32 -20.48
CA LEU A 53 -30.67 32.68 -20.68
C LEU A 53 -32.20 32.67 -20.79
N GLY A 54 -32.88 32.27 -19.72
CA GLY A 54 -34.33 32.43 -19.59
C GLY A 54 -34.65 33.87 -19.17
N SER A 55 -35.81 34.37 -19.58
CA SER A 55 -36.41 35.67 -19.22
C SER A 55 -36.82 35.79 -17.74
N LYS A 56 -36.00 35.28 -16.83
CA LYS A 56 -36.20 35.43 -15.39
C LYS A 56 -35.80 36.86 -15.00
N LYS A 57 -36.69 37.54 -14.28
CA LYS A 57 -36.40 38.84 -13.66
C LYS A 57 -35.10 38.73 -12.86
N VAL A 58 -34.13 39.60 -13.16
CA VAL A 58 -32.83 39.63 -12.49
C VAL A 58 -33.07 39.86 -11.00
N ARG A 59 -32.42 39.06 -10.16
CA ARG A 59 -32.55 39.20 -8.70
C ARG A 59 -31.95 40.55 -8.27
N PRO A 60 -32.71 41.42 -7.58
CA PRO A 60 -32.23 42.74 -7.20
C PRO A 60 -31.15 42.65 -6.12
N TRP A 61 -30.11 43.45 -6.28
CA TRP A 61 -29.02 43.63 -5.32
C TRP A 61 -29.07 45.03 -4.74
N LYS A 62 -28.79 45.15 -3.44
CA LYS A 62 -28.68 46.43 -2.74
C LYS A 62 -27.31 46.50 -2.06
N TRP A 63 -26.72 47.69 -2.06
CA TRP A 63 -25.57 47.99 -1.21
C TRP A 63 -26.08 48.18 0.22
N MET A 64 -25.79 47.23 1.11
CA MET A 64 -26.38 47.21 2.46
C MET A 64 -25.29 47.22 3.54
N PRO A 65 -25.51 47.98 4.64
CA PRO A 65 -24.67 47.88 5.82
C PRO A 65 -24.85 46.50 6.47
N PHE A 66 -23.78 45.98 7.06
CA PHE A 66 -23.82 44.79 7.90
C PHE A 66 -22.76 44.86 8.98
N THR A 67 -23.06 44.23 10.12
CA THR A 67 -22.08 43.91 11.15
C THR A 67 -21.63 42.47 10.97
N ASN A 68 -20.39 42.18 11.35
CA ASN A 68 -19.89 40.81 11.39
C ASN A 68 -19.93 40.30 12.84
N PRO A 69 -20.86 39.39 13.20
CA PRO A 69 -20.95 38.84 14.56
C PRO A 69 -19.67 38.20 15.09
N ALA A 70 -18.75 37.80 14.19
CA ALA A 70 -17.45 37.25 14.56
C ALA A 70 -16.48 38.30 15.13
N ARG A 71 -16.77 39.60 14.98
CA ARG A 71 -15.96 40.69 15.52
C ARG A 71 -16.58 41.25 16.80
N LYS A 72 -15.72 41.72 17.72
CA LYS A 72 -16.12 42.31 19.01
C LYS A 72 -16.10 43.84 19.00
N ASP A 73 -15.66 44.46 17.91
CA ASP A 73 -15.43 45.91 17.81
C ASP A 73 -16.64 46.70 17.27
N GLY A 74 -17.74 46.01 16.93
CA GLY A 74 -18.94 46.65 16.40
C GLY A 74 -18.77 47.29 15.03
N ALA A 75 -17.68 46.98 14.30
CA ALA A 75 -17.42 47.59 13.01
C ALA A 75 -18.54 47.31 11.99
N MET A 76 -19.07 48.37 11.39
CA MET A 76 -20.02 48.29 10.28
C MET A 76 -19.30 48.30 8.94
N PHE A 77 -19.64 47.32 8.10
CA PHE A 77 -19.14 47.18 6.74
C PHE A 77 -20.30 47.28 5.75
N TYR A 78 -19.97 47.40 4.46
CA TYR A 78 -20.96 47.41 3.39
C TYR A 78 -20.59 46.41 2.31
N HIS A 79 -21.58 45.72 1.75
CA HIS A 79 -21.40 44.89 0.55
C HIS A 79 -22.72 44.72 -0.20
N TRP A 80 -22.62 44.27 -1.45
CA TRP A 80 -23.78 43.93 -2.26
C TRP A 80 -24.43 42.65 -1.75
N ARG A 81 -25.68 42.75 -1.31
CA ARG A 81 -26.51 41.60 -0.93
C ARG A 81 -27.78 41.56 -1.76
N ARG A 82 -28.39 40.37 -1.85
CA ARG A 82 -29.72 40.23 -2.45
C ARG A 82 -30.71 40.97 -1.57
N ALA A 83 -31.67 41.68 -2.18
CA ALA A 83 -32.70 42.39 -1.40
C ALA A 83 -33.52 41.45 -0.48
N ALA A 84 -33.67 40.17 -0.84
CA ALA A 84 -34.33 39.16 -0.01
C ALA A 84 -33.50 38.65 1.18
N GLU A 85 -32.25 39.09 1.32
CA GLU A 85 -31.32 38.74 2.41
C GLU A 85 -31.10 39.92 3.37
N GLU A 86 -31.91 40.97 3.24
CA GLU A 86 -31.96 42.10 4.16
C GLU A 86 -32.33 41.60 5.58
N GLY A 87 -31.58 42.06 6.59
CA GLY A 87 -31.76 41.63 7.98
C GLY A 87 -31.14 40.28 8.36
N LYS A 88 -30.53 39.54 7.43
CA LYS A 88 -29.82 38.28 7.78
C LYS A 88 -28.42 38.55 8.32
N ASP A 89 -27.97 37.72 9.24
CA ASP A 89 -26.60 37.75 9.74
C ASP A 89 -25.58 37.51 8.64
N TYR A 90 -24.36 38.01 8.83
CA TYR A 90 -23.29 37.82 7.87
C TYR A 90 -22.98 36.34 7.68
N PRO A 91 -23.20 35.75 6.48
CA PRO A 91 -23.14 34.30 6.30
C PRO A 91 -21.77 33.69 6.60
N PHE A 92 -20.70 34.49 6.53
CA PHE A 92 -19.35 34.02 6.77
C PHE A 92 -18.92 34.07 8.25
N ALA A 93 -19.71 34.69 9.13
CA ALA A 93 -19.40 34.76 10.56
C ALA A 93 -19.29 33.37 11.19
N ARG A 94 -20.10 32.41 10.72
CA ARG A 94 -20.07 31.00 11.16
C ARG A 94 -18.76 30.27 10.87
N PHE A 95 -17.93 30.79 9.98
CA PHE A 95 -16.63 30.19 9.63
C PHE A 95 -15.48 30.75 10.47
N ASN A 96 -15.74 31.70 11.37
CA ASN A 96 -14.73 32.21 12.28
C ASN A 96 -14.44 31.16 13.37
N LYS A 97 -13.48 30.27 13.09
CA LYS A 97 -12.98 29.30 14.06
C LYS A 97 -11.76 29.88 14.76
N THR A 98 -11.86 30.11 16.06
CA THR A 98 -10.76 30.61 16.89
C THR A 98 -9.95 29.46 17.48
N VAL A 99 -8.63 29.57 17.45
CA VAL A 99 -7.75 28.59 18.10
C VAL A 99 -7.71 28.86 19.60
N GLN A 100 -7.86 27.82 20.41
CA GLN A 100 -7.71 27.93 21.85
C GLN A 100 -6.22 27.84 22.22
N VAL A 101 -5.67 28.96 22.69
CA VAL A 101 -4.29 29.02 23.21
C VAL A 101 -4.32 28.68 24.70
N PRO A 102 -3.51 27.71 25.19
CA PRO A 102 -3.46 27.37 26.60
C PRO A 102 -3.06 28.56 27.46
N VAL A 103 -3.69 28.68 28.63
CA VAL A 103 -3.29 29.62 29.68
C VAL A 103 -2.65 28.81 30.80
N TYR A 104 -1.51 29.28 31.32
CA TYR A 104 -0.81 28.68 32.45
C TYR A 104 -0.80 29.63 33.65
N SER A 105 -0.80 29.08 34.85
CA SER A 105 -0.65 29.83 36.10
C SER A 105 0.82 30.15 36.39
N GLU A 106 1.06 31.09 37.31
CA GLU A 106 2.40 31.41 37.80
C GLU A 106 3.09 30.17 38.41
N GLN A 107 2.32 29.37 39.15
CA GLN A 107 2.81 28.13 39.77
C GLN A 107 3.22 27.09 38.72
N GLU A 108 2.40 26.90 37.69
CA GLU A 108 2.72 25.98 36.58
C GLU A 108 4.00 26.45 35.86
N TYR A 109 4.16 27.75 35.66
CA TYR A 109 5.36 28.31 35.03
C TYR A 109 6.61 27.98 35.85
N GLN A 110 6.59 28.32 37.14
CA GLN A 110 7.73 28.17 38.03
C GLN A 110 8.15 26.70 38.19
N MET A 111 7.17 25.79 38.30
CA MET A 111 7.45 24.38 38.52
C MET A 111 7.88 23.64 37.25
N TYR A 112 7.28 23.95 36.10
CA TYR A 112 7.39 23.07 34.92
C TYR A 112 7.86 23.77 33.64
N LEU A 113 7.66 25.08 33.50
CA LEU A 113 7.88 25.78 32.22
C LEU A 113 9.15 26.66 32.19
N HIS A 114 9.94 26.69 33.27
CA HIS A 114 11.23 27.37 33.28
C HIS A 114 12.16 26.85 32.18
N ASP A 115 13.02 27.73 31.68
CA ASP A 115 13.97 27.46 30.62
C ASP A 115 15.06 28.54 30.65
N ASP A 116 16.33 28.13 30.69
CA ASP A 116 17.48 29.03 30.86
C ASP A 116 17.60 30.05 29.73
N ALA A 117 17.09 29.71 28.54
CA ALA A 117 17.14 30.57 27.38
C ALA A 117 15.91 31.48 27.25
N TRP A 118 14.87 31.33 28.08
CA TRP A 118 13.59 32.03 27.98
C TRP A 118 13.11 32.59 29.32
N THR A 119 12.86 33.89 29.36
CA THR A 119 12.26 34.52 30.54
C THR A 119 10.74 34.34 30.56
N LYS A 120 10.14 34.51 31.75
CA LYS A 120 8.69 34.49 31.88
C LYS A 120 8.03 35.61 31.08
N ALA A 121 8.56 36.83 31.17
CA ALA A 121 8.06 37.97 30.41
C ALA A 121 8.08 37.71 28.89
N GLU A 122 9.17 37.11 28.37
CA GLU A 122 9.27 36.73 26.96
C GLU A 122 8.24 35.64 26.58
N THR A 123 8.04 34.65 27.46
CA THR A 123 7.06 33.58 27.24
C THR A 123 5.62 34.11 27.27
N ASP A 124 5.30 34.99 28.22
CA ASP A 124 3.99 35.63 28.35
C ASP A 124 3.68 36.50 27.12
N HIS A 125 4.69 37.23 26.62
CA HIS A 125 4.59 37.99 25.37
C HIS A 125 4.29 37.09 24.16
N LEU A 126 5.02 35.97 24.02
CA LEU A 126 4.76 34.98 22.96
C LEU A 126 3.30 34.46 23.02
N PHE A 127 2.81 34.12 24.21
CA PHE A 127 1.44 33.62 24.39
C PHE A 127 0.38 34.72 24.16
N ASP A 128 0.71 35.99 24.42
CA ASP A 128 -0.16 37.11 24.09
C ASP A 128 -0.29 37.30 22.58
N LEU A 129 0.83 37.32 21.86
CA LEU A 129 0.84 37.40 20.40
C LEU A 129 0.17 36.19 19.76
N ALA A 130 0.36 34.99 20.33
CA ALA A 130 -0.31 33.76 19.91
C ALA A 130 -1.84 33.88 19.97
N ARG A 131 -2.38 34.48 21.04
CA ARG A 131 -3.82 34.77 21.21
C ARG A 131 -4.31 35.85 20.25
N ARG A 132 -3.55 36.92 20.07
CA ARG A 132 -3.94 38.07 19.24
C ARG A 132 -3.89 37.79 17.74
N PHE A 133 -3.03 36.87 17.32
CA PHE A 133 -2.78 36.58 15.90
C PHE A 133 -3.08 35.13 15.51
N ASP A 134 -3.90 34.41 16.28
CA ASP A 134 -4.41 33.07 15.96
C ASP A 134 -3.30 32.07 15.55
N LEU A 135 -2.18 32.05 16.28
CA LEU A 135 -1.00 31.21 16.00
C LEU A 135 -0.38 31.39 14.60
N ARG A 136 -0.60 32.54 13.95
CA ARG A 136 0.09 32.88 12.70
C ARG A 136 1.52 33.27 13.00
N PHE A 137 2.39 32.28 13.19
CA PHE A 137 3.78 32.47 13.64
C PHE A 137 4.61 33.45 12.80
N VAL A 138 4.32 33.59 11.50
CA VAL A 138 4.96 34.61 10.65
C VAL A 138 4.61 36.03 11.10
N VAL A 139 3.34 36.26 11.45
CA VAL A 139 2.86 37.55 11.99
C VAL A 139 3.37 37.77 13.41
N ILE A 140 3.39 36.71 14.23
CA ILE A 140 3.93 36.76 15.60
C ILE A 140 5.41 37.16 15.57
N HIS A 141 6.19 36.54 14.68
CA HIS A 141 7.60 36.85 14.49
C HIS A 141 7.81 38.30 14.00
N ASP A 142 7.02 38.76 13.04
CA ASP A 142 7.05 40.15 12.56
C ASP A 142 6.75 41.17 13.67
N ARG A 143 5.79 40.85 14.55
CA ARG A 143 5.36 41.72 15.67
C ARG A 143 6.09 41.44 16.98
N TYR A 144 7.15 40.66 16.95
CA TYR A 144 7.89 40.28 18.14
C TYR A 144 8.66 41.50 18.68
N ASP A 145 8.75 41.62 20.01
CA ASP A 145 9.43 42.77 20.62
C ASP A 145 10.94 42.50 20.65
N HIS A 146 11.60 42.87 19.56
CA HIS A 146 13.05 42.74 19.41
C HIS A 146 13.86 43.81 20.15
N GLN A 147 13.19 44.79 20.81
CA GLN A 147 13.88 45.77 21.66
C GLN A 147 14.07 45.20 23.07
N GLN A 148 13.05 44.55 23.60
CA GLN A 148 13.09 43.93 24.93
C GLN A 148 13.68 42.52 24.93
N PHE A 149 13.48 41.76 23.85
CA PHE A 149 13.88 40.37 23.77
C PHE A 149 14.87 40.13 22.63
N LYS A 150 15.69 39.07 22.76
CA LYS A 150 16.63 38.69 21.71
C LYS A 150 15.90 38.29 20.42
N LYS A 151 16.60 38.39 19.29
CA LYS A 151 16.07 37.93 18.01
C LYS A 151 15.86 36.40 18.06
N ARG A 152 14.65 35.97 17.68
CA ARG A 152 14.23 34.57 17.62
C ARG A 152 13.83 34.26 16.20
N SER A 153 14.15 33.06 15.71
CA SER A 153 13.57 32.58 14.46
C SER A 153 12.11 32.13 14.69
N VAL A 154 11.35 32.02 13.60
CA VAL A 154 9.99 31.46 13.63
C VAL A 154 9.97 30.07 14.27
N GLU A 155 11.01 29.26 14.05
CA GLU A 155 11.07 27.91 14.60
C GLU A 155 11.35 27.91 16.09
N ASP A 156 12.15 28.85 16.60
CA ASP A 156 12.39 28.97 18.05
C ASP A 156 11.10 29.38 18.79
N LEU A 157 10.29 30.26 18.18
CA LEU A 157 8.99 30.65 18.74
C LEU A 157 8.01 29.47 18.79
N LYS A 158 7.95 28.67 17.71
CA LYS A 158 7.12 27.46 17.66
C LYS A 158 7.59 26.41 18.64
N GLU A 159 8.90 26.16 18.70
CA GLU A 159 9.52 25.21 19.61
C GLU A 159 9.14 25.51 21.06
N ARG A 160 9.31 26.78 21.47
CA ARG A 160 8.90 27.21 22.81
C ARG A 160 7.40 27.04 23.05
N TYR A 161 6.56 27.47 22.11
CA TYR A 161 5.11 27.39 22.23
C TYR A 161 4.63 25.94 22.37
N TYR A 162 5.01 25.06 21.43
CA TYR A 162 4.55 23.68 21.41
C TYR A 162 5.15 22.84 22.55
N HIS A 163 6.39 23.13 22.98
CA HIS A 163 6.97 22.51 24.17
C HIS A 163 6.15 22.82 25.42
N ILE A 164 5.73 24.08 25.61
CA ILE A 164 4.85 24.47 26.72
C ILE A 164 3.49 23.78 26.58
N CYS A 165 2.89 23.76 25.39
CA CYS A 165 1.61 23.07 25.18
C CYS A 165 1.71 21.58 25.54
N ALA A 166 2.79 20.90 25.12
CA ALA A 166 3.02 19.49 25.43
C ALA A 166 3.22 19.26 26.93
N LYS A 167 4.03 20.09 27.58
CA LYS A 167 4.19 20.04 29.04
C LYS A 167 2.86 20.22 29.74
N LEU A 168 2.12 21.29 29.45
CA LEU A 168 0.82 21.58 30.06
C LEU A 168 -0.20 20.45 29.85
N ALA A 169 -0.22 19.84 28.66
CA ALA A 169 -1.08 18.70 28.41
C ALA A 169 -0.73 17.49 29.29
N ASN A 170 0.55 17.21 29.50
CA ASN A 170 1.01 16.10 30.35
C ASN A 170 0.71 16.32 31.85
N ILE A 171 1.00 17.51 32.41
CA ILE A 171 0.74 17.79 33.84
C ILE A 171 -0.75 17.88 34.17
N ARG A 172 -1.60 18.22 33.19
CA ARG A 172 -3.06 18.28 33.36
C ARG A 172 -3.75 16.98 33.01
N ALA A 173 -3.03 15.99 32.46
CA ALA A 173 -3.58 14.68 32.17
C ALA A 173 -3.88 13.91 33.46
N ALA A 174 -4.93 13.08 33.44
CA ALA A 174 -5.20 12.20 34.56
C ALA A 174 -4.07 11.15 34.69
N PRO A 175 -3.66 10.79 35.93
CA PRO A 175 -2.62 9.78 36.15
C PRO A 175 -2.92 8.49 35.38
N GLY A 176 -1.97 8.01 34.58
CA GLY A 176 -2.12 6.81 33.75
C GLY A 176 -2.68 7.04 32.34
N THR A 177 -2.97 8.28 31.95
CA THR A 177 -3.37 8.61 30.57
C THR A 177 -2.13 8.81 29.69
N ASP A 178 -1.91 7.94 28.71
CA ASP A 178 -0.86 8.12 27.71
C ASP A 178 -1.35 9.04 26.58
N LEU A 179 -0.94 10.31 26.61
CA LEU A 179 -1.26 11.27 25.57
C LEU A 179 -0.18 11.19 24.47
N LYS A 180 -0.57 10.72 23.28
CA LYS A 180 0.27 10.82 22.08
C LYS A 180 0.31 12.27 21.58
N ILE A 181 1.08 13.11 22.25
CA ILE A 181 1.24 14.52 21.88
C ILE A 181 2.23 14.63 20.72
N PRO A 182 1.84 15.23 19.58
CA PRO A 182 2.77 15.48 18.49
C PRO A 182 3.90 16.41 18.95
N VAL A 183 5.14 15.96 18.82
CA VAL A 183 6.33 16.75 19.14
C VAL A 183 6.71 17.59 17.93
N PHE A 184 6.90 18.89 18.14
CA PHE A 184 7.41 19.79 17.11
C PHE A 184 8.93 19.66 16.99
N ASP A 185 9.41 19.14 15.86
CA ASP A 185 10.85 19.04 15.58
C ASP A 185 11.35 20.30 14.85
N ALA A 186 11.84 21.27 15.63
CA ALA A 186 12.41 22.51 15.10
C ALA A 186 13.69 22.26 14.28
N GLY A 187 14.47 21.23 14.60
CA GLY A 187 15.67 20.86 13.85
C GLY A 187 15.33 20.39 12.44
N HIS A 188 14.30 19.54 12.31
CA HIS A 188 13.77 19.11 11.02
C HIS A 188 13.25 20.30 10.21
N GLU A 189 12.44 21.17 10.81
CA GLU A 189 11.86 22.30 10.10
C GLU A 189 12.90 23.33 9.63
N ARG A 190 13.95 23.59 10.43
CA ARG A 190 15.11 24.41 10.00
C ARG A 190 15.81 23.79 8.79
N ARG A 191 16.17 22.50 8.85
CA ARG A 191 16.81 21.80 7.72
C ARG A 191 15.94 21.79 6.45
N ARG A 192 14.63 21.59 6.61
CA ARG A 192 13.66 21.62 5.51
C ARG A 192 13.63 22.99 4.83
N LYS A 193 13.60 24.07 5.61
CA LYS A 193 13.65 25.44 5.09
C LYS A 193 14.95 25.75 4.37
N GLU A 194 16.08 25.35 4.96
CA GLU A 194 17.39 25.53 4.34
C GLU A 194 17.48 24.82 2.98
N GLN A 195 16.98 23.59 2.87
CA GLN A 195 16.93 22.87 1.59
C GLN A 195 16.05 23.58 0.56
N LEU A 196 14.88 24.08 0.97
CA LEU A 196 13.98 24.81 0.09
C LEU A 196 14.60 26.12 -0.39
N GLU A 197 15.30 26.83 0.49
CA GLU A 197 15.99 28.07 0.17
C GLU A 197 17.15 27.83 -0.81
N ARG A 198 17.91 26.74 -0.64
CA ARG A 198 18.93 26.33 -1.63
C ARG A 198 18.34 26.07 -3.01
N LEU A 199 17.17 25.42 -3.08
CA LEU A 199 16.48 25.17 -4.34
C LEU A 199 15.93 26.47 -4.95
N TYR A 200 15.37 27.35 -4.12
CA TYR A 200 14.80 28.62 -4.56
C TYR A 200 15.87 29.58 -5.11
N ASN A 201 17.05 29.59 -4.50
CA ASN A 201 18.18 30.44 -4.89
C ASN A 201 19.07 29.82 -5.97
N ARG A 202 18.68 28.67 -6.56
CA ARG A 202 19.48 27.99 -7.59
C ARG A 202 19.51 28.82 -8.87
N THR A 203 20.71 29.08 -9.40
CA THR A 203 20.85 29.82 -10.65
C THR A 203 20.67 28.92 -11.87
N PRO A 204 20.27 29.46 -13.04
CA PRO A 204 20.18 28.67 -14.27
C PRO A 204 21.49 27.97 -14.65
N GLU A 205 22.64 28.58 -14.38
CA GLU A 205 23.95 27.98 -14.64
C GLU A 205 24.20 26.74 -13.76
N GLN A 206 23.86 26.84 -12.46
CA GLN A 206 23.92 25.70 -11.55
C GLN A 206 22.94 24.59 -11.95
N VAL A 207 21.81 24.94 -12.55
CA VAL A 207 20.88 23.95 -13.13
C VAL A 207 21.56 23.19 -14.28
N ALA A 208 22.10 23.92 -15.26
CA ALA A 208 22.74 23.32 -16.42
C ALA A 208 23.98 22.49 -16.05
N GLU A 209 24.80 22.96 -15.10
CA GLU A 209 25.97 22.24 -14.61
C GLU A 209 25.59 20.93 -13.92
N GLU A 210 24.60 20.95 -13.02
CA GLU A 210 24.14 19.72 -12.35
C GLU A 210 23.55 18.73 -13.35
N GLU A 211 22.79 19.19 -14.35
CA GLU A 211 22.27 18.33 -15.43
C GLU A 211 23.41 17.69 -16.22
N TYR A 212 24.46 18.46 -16.55
CA TYR A 212 25.65 17.94 -17.20
C TYR A 212 26.37 16.90 -16.34
N LEU A 213 26.56 17.17 -15.04
CA LEU A 213 27.18 16.24 -14.09
C LEU A 213 26.35 14.95 -13.93
N ILE A 214 25.02 15.04 -13.88
CA ILE A 214 24.14 13.87 -13.84
C ILE A 214 24.30 13.02 -15.11
N GLN A 215 24.41 13.65 -16.28
CA GLN A 215 24.64 12.94 -17.54
C GLN A 215 26.00 12.25 -17.55
N GLU A 216 27.07 12.92 -17.10
CA GLU A 216 28.40 12.30 -16.98
C GLU A 216 28.42 11.16 -15.97
N LEU A 217 27.78 11.32 -14.81
CA LEU A 217 27.65 10.26 -13.81
C LEU A 217 26.98 9.01 -14.40
N ARG A 218 25.88 9.17 -15.15
CA ARG A 218 25.22 8.05 -15.85
C ARG A 218 26.12 7.37 -16.88
N LYS A 219 26.94 8.13 -17.61
CA LYS A 219 27.93 7.57 -18.55
C LYS A 219 29.00 6.75 -17.80
N ILE A 220 29.48 7.25 -16.65
CA ILE A 220 30.45 6.54 -15.81
C ILE A 220 29.84 5.25 -15.26
N GLU A 221 28.62 5.29 -14.72
CA GLU A 221 27.91 4.12 -14.22
C GLU A 221 27.72 3.05 -15.31
N THR A 222 27.36 3.46 -16.53
CA THR A 222 27.20 2.55 -17.67
C THR A 222 28.53 1.88 -18.03
N ARG A 223 29.63 2.66 -18.14
CA ARG A 223 30.98 2.12 -18.40
C ARG A 223 31.46 1.21 -17.28
N LYS A 224 31.15 1.53 -16.01
CA LYS A 224 31.46 0.67 -14.86
C LYS A 224 30.74 -0.67 -14.99
N LYS A 225 29.44 -0.66 -15.28
CA LYS A 225 28.63 -1.87 -15.48
C LYS A 225 29.11 -2.72 -16.66
N GLU A 226 29.51 -2.10 -17.76
CA GLU A 226 30.09 -2.82 -18.91
C GLU A 226 31.42 -3.49 -18.56
N ARG A 227 32.31 -2.78 -17.85
CA ARG A 227 33.58 -3.37 -17.38
C ARG A 227 33.35 -4.53 -16.43
N GLU A 228 32.44 -4.37 -15.48
CA GLU A 228 32.09 -5.43 -14.53
C GLU A 228 31.52 -6.66 -15.25
N LYS A 229 30.64 -6.47 -16.25
CA LYS A 229 30.14 -7.56 -17.10
C LYS A 229 31.27 -8.24 -17.88
N ARG A 230 32.18 -7.48 -18.50
CA ARG A 230 33.33 -8.05 -19.22
C ARG A 230 34.25 -8.85 -18.31
N THR A 231 34.53 -8.36 -17.09
CA THR A 231 35.33 -9.09 -16.11
C THR A 231 34.62 -10.36 -15.66
N GLN A 232 33.30 -10.32 -15.40
CA GLN A 232 32.52 -11.51 -15.07
C GLN A 232 32.52 -12.55 -16.21
N ASP A 233 32.36 -12.10 -17.46
CA ASP A 233 32.38 -12.98 -18.63
C ASP A 233 33.78 -13.60 -18.84
N LEU A 234 34.85 -12.82 -18.66
CA LEU A 234 36.23 -13.33 -18.69
C LEU A 234 36.49 -14.35 -17.58
N GLN A 235 36.01 -14.08 -16.36
CA GLN A 235 36.17 -14.98 -15.23
C GLN A 235 35.42 -16.30 -15.47
N LYS A 236 34.22 -16.26 -16.05
CA LYS A 236 33.48 -17.47 -16.48
C LYS A 236 34.25 -18.26 -17.54
N LEU A 237 34.87 -17.59 -18.51
CA LEU A 237 35.71 -18.23 -19.53
C LEU A 237 36.94 -18.92 -18.91
N ILE A 238 37.61 -18.28 -17.95
CA ILE A 238 38.74 -18.88 -17.21
C ILE A 238 38.26 -20.11 -16.44
N THR A 239 37.16 -20.01 -15.68
CA THR A 239 36.60 -21.15 -14.92
C THR A 239 36.17 -22.30 -15.85
N ALA A 240 35.60 -21.99 -17.02
CA ALA A 240 35.24 -23.00 -18.03
C ALA A 240 36.48 -23.69 -18.64
N ALA A 241 37.56 -22.94 -18.86
CA ALA A 241 38.84 -23.50 -19.32
C ALA A 241 39.51 -24.37 -18.25
N ASP A 242 39.50 -23.95 -16.99
CA ASP A 242 40.06 -24.71 -15.87
C ASP A 242 39.28 -26.02 -15.62
N THR A 243 37.94 -25.97 -15.67
CA THR A 243 37.10 -27.19 -15.57
C THR A 243 37.32 -28.16 -16.73
N THR A 244 37.49 -27.66 -17.96
CA THR A 244 37.84 -28.49 -19.12
C THR A 244 39.24 -29.11 -18.97
N THR A 245 40.19 -28.37 -18.41
CA THR A 245 41.57 -28.84 -18.17
C THR A 245 41.62 -29.89 -17.06
N GLU A 246 40.84 -29.71 -15.99
CA GLU A 246 40.67 -30.71 -14.91
C GLU A 246 39.96 -31.97 -15.42
N GLN A 247 38.95 -31.87 -16.29
CA GLN A 247 38.33 -33.02 -16.94
C GLN A 247 39.33 -33.81 -17.81
N ARG A 248 40.17 -33.12 -18.60
CA ARG A 248 41.24 -33.79 -19.38
C ARG A 248 42.34 -34.40 -18.51
N ARG A 249 42.62 -33.82 -17.34
CA ARG A 249 43.54 -34.41 -16.33
C ARG A 249 42.92 -35.61 -15.62
N ALA A 250 41.62 -35.61 -15.38
CA ALA A 250 40.87 -36.74 -14.82
C ALA A 250 40.80 -37.92 -15.80
N GLU A 251 40.71 -37.67 -17.12
CA GLU A 251 40.74 -38.73 -18.15
C GLU A 251 42.13 -39.41 -18.28
N ARG A 252 43.22 -38.71 -17.95
CA ARG A 252 44.60 -39.26 -17.95
C ARG A 252 44.94 -40.09 -16.71
N LYS A 253 44.08 -40.10 -15.69
CA LYS A 253 44.18 -41.02 -14.54
C LYS A 253 42.91 -41.85 -14.47
N ALA A 254 42.90 -43.00 -15.14
CA ALA A 254 41.90 -44.01 -14.93
C ALA A 254 41.78 -44.34 -13.43
N PRO A 255 40.63 -44.15 -12.76
CA PRO A 255 40.45 -44.60 -11.40
C PRO A 255 39.74 -45.95 -11.41
N LYS A 256 40.35 -46.93 -10.73
CA LYS A 256 39.65 -48.12 -10.26
C LYS A 256 38.46 -47.67 -9.39
N LYS A 257 37.29 -48.27 -9.69
CA LYS A 257 36.04 -48.27 -8.92
C LYS A 257 36.20 -47.90 -7.44
N LYS A 258 35.56 -46.80 -7.02
CA LYS A 258 34.92 -46.71 -5.71
C LYS A 258 33.58 -45.96 -5.86
N LEU A 259 32.56 -46.53 -5.24
CA LEU A 259 31.18 -46.04 -5.21
C LEU A 259 31.08 -44.62 -4.63
N PRO A 260 30.10 -43.81 -5.07
CA PRO A 260 29.80 -42.56 -4.39
C PRO A 260 28.99 -42.84 -3.11
N GLN A 261 29.57 -42.54 -1.95
CA GLN A 261 28.81 -42.30 -0.73
C GLN A 261 28.10 -40.95 -0.88
N LYS A 262 26.77 -40.99 -1.02
CA LYS A 262 25.90 -39.85 -0.78
C LYS A 262 26.06 -39.43 0.68
N LYS A 263 26.66 -38.27 0.92
CA LYS A 263 26.58 -37.58 2.20
C LYS A 263 25.37 -36.65 2.11
N GLU A 264 24.20 -37.16 2.50
CA GLU A 264 23.03 -36.31 2.73
C GLU A 264 23.36 -35.40 3.92
N THR A 265 23.51 -34.12 3.61
CA THR A 265 23.51 -33.08 4.64
C THR A 265 22.05 -32.72 4.83
N GLU A 266 21.41 -33.32 5.84
CA GLU A 266 20.14 -32.83 6.34
C GLU A 266 20.34 -31.37 6.78
N LYS A 267 19.81 -30.45 5.96
CA LYS A 267 19.40 -29.15 6.48
C LYS A 267 18.00 -29.35 7.04
N PRO A 268 17.68 -28.81 8.23
CA PRO A 268 16.30 -28.84 8.71
C PRO A 268 15.43 -28.10 7.70
N ALA A 269 14.51 -28.82 7.08
CA ALA A 269 13.45 -28.25 6.27
C ALA A 269 12.47 -27.55 7.22
N VAL A 270 12.78 -26.30 7.58
CA VAL A 270 11.72 -25.36 7.89
C VAL A 270 11.02 -25.10 6.55
N PRO A 271 9.71 -25.35 6.42
CA PRO A 271 8.99 -25.01 5.19
C PRO A 271 9.17 -23.51 4.98
N GLU A 272 9.92 -23.13 3.94
CA GLU A 272 9.97 -21.73 3.51
C GLU A 272 8.52 -21.37 3.19
N THR A 273 7.93 -20.51 4.03
CA THR A 273 6.52 -20.14 3.99
C THR A 273 6.14 -19.77 2.56
N ALA A 274 4.96 -20.20 2.12
CA ALA A 274 4.36 -19.82 0.85
C ALA A 274 3.97 -18.32 0.81
N GLY A 275 4.87 -17.45 1.26
CA GLY A 275 4.70 -16.02 1.38
C GLY A 275 4.83 -15.36 0.02
N ILE A 276 3.89 -14.46 -0.28
CA ILE A 276 3.97 -13.58 -1.44
C ILE A 276 5.18 -12.66 -1.23
N LYS A 277 6.19 -12.77 -2.09
CA LYS A 277 7.34 -11.84 -2.09
C LYS A 277 6.93 -10.50 -2.72
N PHE A 278 6.40 -9.60 -1.89
CA PHE A 278 6.06 -8.24 -2.33
C PHE A 278 7.31 -7.48 -2.80
N PRO A 279 7.21 -6.61 -3.84
CA PRO A 279 8.37 -5.90 -4.35
C PRO A 279 8.94 -4.91 -3.32
N ASP A 280 10.20 -5.08 -2.94
CA ASP A 280 10.96 -4.06 -2.24
C ASP A 280 11.45 -3.01 -3.25
N PHE A 281 10.86 -1.81 -3.20
CA PHE A 281 11.35 -0.68 -3.99
C PHE A 281 12.68 -0.17 -3.41
N LYS A 282 13.79 -0.77 -3.83
CA LYS A 282 15.16 -0.39 -3.45
C LYS A 282 15.77 0.73 -4.32
N SER A 283 15.01 1.24 -5.28
CA SER A 283 15.42 2.39 -6.10
C SER A 283 15.23 3.69 -5.32
N ALA A 284 16.27 4.53 -5.26
CA ALA A 284 16.18 5.86 -4.66
C ALA A 284 15.09 6.70 -5.35
N GLY A 285 14.18 7.29 -4.56
CA GLY A 285 13.10 8.14 -5.07
C GLY A 285 11.83 8.11 -4.20
N VAL A 286 10.88 8.99 -4.51
CA VAL A 286 9.56 9.03 -3.87
C VAL A 286 8.64 7.99 -4.53
N THR A 287 8.09 7.07 -3.74
CA THR A 287 7.13 6.05 -4.21
C THR A 287 5.81 6.17 -3.47
N LEU A 288 4.70 5.89 -4.15
CA LEU A 288 3.38 5.87 -3.51
C LEU A 288 3.24 4.62 -2.66
N ARG A 289 2.75 4.76 -1.42
CA ARG A 289 2.57 3.63 -0.50
C ARG A 289 1.65 2.54 -1.06
N SER A 290 0.64 2.92 -1.84
CA SER A 290 -0.26 1.99 -2.56
C SER A 290 0.46 1.08 -3.55
N GLN A 291 1.65 1.46 -4.06
CA GLN A 291 2.42 0.59 -4.96
C GLN A 291 2.95 -0.65 -4.23
N ARG A 292 3.14 -0.58 -2.91
CA ARG A 292 3.57 -1.72 -2.07
C ARG A 292 2.46 -2.75 -1.84
N MET A 293 1.21 -2.41 -2.17
CA MET A 293 0.08 -3.32 -2.10
C MET A 293 -0.16 -4.08 -3.41
N LYS A 294 0.57 -3.77 -4.48
CA LYS A 294 0.40 -4.48 -5.75
C LYS A 294 0.95 -5.90 -5.64
N LEU A 295 0.11 -6.88 -5.99
CA LEU A 295 0.54 -8.28 -6.05
C LEU A 295 1.62 -8.45 -7.14
N PRO A 296 2.70 -9.20 -6.86
CA PRO A 296 3.71 -9.51 -7.87
C PRO A 296 3.13 -10.38 -8.99
N SER A 297 3.75 -10.30 -10.18
CA SER A 297 3.40 -11.17 -11.32
C SER A 297 3.64 -12.66 -11.06
N SER A 298 4.41 -13.02 -10.03
CA SER A 298 4.60 -14.41 -9.60
C SER A 298 3.33 -15.03 -9.01
N VAL A 299 2.37 -14.22 -8.55
CA VAL A 299 1.05 -14.69 -8.11
C VAL A 299 0.17 -14.87 -9.35
N GLY A 300 -0.04 -16.12 -9.77
CA GLY A 300 -0.84 -16.43 -10.95
C GLY A 300 -2.30 -15.97 -10.84
N GLN A 301 -2.94 -15.67 -11.98
CA GLN A 301 -4.31 -15.14 -12.05
C GLN A 301 -5.35 -15.95 -11.27
N LYS A 302 -5.22 -17.29 -11.26
CA LYS A 302 -6.12 -18.18 -10.50
C LYS A 302 -6.04 -17.92 -8.99
N LYS A 303 -4.81 -17.72 -8.46
CA LYS A 303 -4.57 -17.40 -7.04
C LYS A 303 -5.09 -15.99 -6.72
N ILE A 304 -4.91 -15.02 -7.62
CA ILE A 304 -5.43 -13.66 -7.45
C ILE A 304 -6.95 -13.68 -7.28
N LYS A 305 -7.68 -14.38 -8.16
CA LYS A 305 -9.15 -14.49 -8.06
C LYS A 305 -9.61 -15.22 -6.80
N ALA A 306 -8.91 -16.29 -6.41
CA ALA A 306 -9.21 -17.00 -5.17
C ALA A 306 -9.01 -16.10 -3.94
N LEU A 307 -7.95 -15.29 -3.95
CA LEU A 307 -7.65 -14.33 -2.90
C LEU A 307 -8.72 -13.23 -2.84
N GLU A 308 -9.13 -12.66 -3.98
CA GLU A 308 -10.22 -11.67 -4.04
C GLU A 308 -11.52 -12.23 -3.46
N GLN A 309 -11.87 -13.47 -3.83
CA GLN A 309 -13.06 -14.15 -3.31
C GLN A 309 -12.99 -14.35 -1.79
N MET A 310 -11.84 -14.82 -1.27
CA MET A 310 -11.65 -15.03 0.16
C MET A 310 -11.66 -13.72 0.95
N LEU A 311 -11.13 -12.62 0.39
CA LEU A 311 -11.23 -11.29 1.00
C LEU A 311 -12.69 -10.80 1.05
N MET A 312 -13.47 -11.02 -0.01
CA MET A 312 -14.90 -10.71 0.00
C MET A 312 -15.67 -11.51 1.05
N GLU A 313 -15.36 -12.80 1.21
CA GLU A 313 -15.97 -13.67 2.23
C GLU A 313 -15.66 -13.19 3.66
N LEU A 314 -14.47 -12.63 3.89
CA LEU A 314 -14.07 -12.04 5.17
C LEU A 314 -14.59 -10.61 5.36
N GLY A 315 -15.30 -10.03 4.39
CA GLY A 315 -15.80 -8.65 4.45
C GLY A 315 -14.71 -7.58 4.38
N VAL A 316 -13.53 -7.94 3.85
CA VAL A 316 -12.38 -7.02 3.73
C VAL A 316 -12.42 -6.33 2.37
N ASP A 317 -12.30 -5.01 2.35
CA ASP A 317 -12.21 -4.24 1.10
C ASP A 317 -10.96 -4.68 0.29
N LEU A 318 -11.13 -4.80 -1.03
CA LEU A 318 -10.05 -5.16 -1.95
C LEU A 318 -9.03 -4.04 -2.12
N ASN A 319 -9.46 -2.78 -1.94
CA ASN A 319 -8.63 -1.60 -2.13
C ASN A 319 -8.67 -0.67 -0.89
N PRO A 320 -8.21 -1.15 0.28
CA PRO A 320 -8.26 -0.36 1.49
C PRO A 320 -7.30 0.84 1.42
N MET A 321 -7.55 1.85 2.25
CA MET A 321 -6.73 3.07 2.29
C MET A 321 -5.26 2.72 2.57
N PRO A 322 -4.30 3.15 1.73
CA PRO A 322 -2.90 2.73 1.82
C PRO A 322 -2.14 3.53 2.89
N THR A 323 -2.46 3.31 4.18
CA THR A 323 -1.66 3.77 5.32
C THR A 323 -0.52 2.77 5.63
N GLU A 324 0.42 3.13 6.49
CA GLU A 324 1.55 2.25 6.86
C GLU A 324 1.10 0.91 7.41
N GLU A 325 0.30 0.97 8.45
CA GLU A 325 -0.21 -0.17 9.20
C GLU A 325 -1.12 -1.03 8.32
N ILE A 326 -2.03 -0.40 7.56
CA ILE A 326 -2.95 -1.12 6.67
C ILE A 326 -2.18 -1.86 5.57
N VAL A 327 -1.17 -1.23 4.95
CA VAL A 327 -0.36 -1.89 3.91
C VAL A 327 0.34 -3.13 4.46
N GLN A 328 0.91 -3.05 5.66
CA GLN A 328 1.60 -4.18 6.30
C GLN A 328 0.61 -5.31 6.60
N MET A 329 -0.46 -5.02 7.35
CA MET A 329 -1.44 -6.03 7.76
C MET A 329 -2.16 -6.65 6.56
N PHE A 330 -2.49 -5.85 5.54
CA PHE A 330 -3.17 -6.34 4.34
C PHE A 330 -2.26 -7.21 3.47
N ASN A 331 -0.95 -6.95 3.43
CA ASN A 331 0.02 -7.80 2.73
C ASN A 331 0.25 -9.13 3.46
N GLU A 332 0.30 -9.09 4.79
CA GLU A 332 0.42 -10.27 5.66
C GLU A 332 -0.80 -11.16 5.51
N LEU A 333 -2.01 -10.61 5.69
CA LEU A 333 -3.28 -11.32 5.47
C LEU A 333 -3.30 -12.00 4.10
N ARG A 334 -2.94 -11.29 3.04
CA ARG A 334 -2.92 -11.85 1.67
C ARG A 334 -1.93 -12.99 1.50
N SER A 335 -0.82 -12.97 2.21
CA SER A 335 0.15 -14.08 2.21
C SER A 335 -0.43 -15.31 2.91
N ASP A 336 -1.08 -15.12 4.06
CA ASP A 336 -1.75 -16.18 4.81
C ASP A 336 -2.89 -16.81 4.02
N LEU A 337 -3.68 -15.99 3.31
CA LEU A 337 -4.75 -16.45 2.44
C LEU A 337 -4.22 -17.30 1.27
N VAL A 338 -3.07 -16.95 0.68
CA VAL A 338 -2.45 -17.78 -0.37
C VAL A 338 -1.96 -19.11 0.20
N LEU A 339 -1.33 -19.10 1.38
CA LEU A 339 -0.92 -20.32 2.06
C LEU A 339 -2.14 -21.22 2.35
N LEU A 340 -3.23 -20.66 2.88
CA LEU A 340 -4.47 -21.39 3.13
C LEU A 340 -5.03 -22.01 1.84
N TYR A 341 -5.00 -21.27 0.72
CA TYR A 341 -5.44 -21.76 -0.57
C TYR A 341 -4.59 -22.95 -1.07
N GLU A 342 -3.28 -22.92 -0.87
CA GLU A 342 -2.37 -24.01 -1.22
C GLU A 342 -2.59 -25.24 -0.32
N LEU A 343 -2.78 -25.03 0.99
CA LEU A 343 -3.08 -26.10 1.93
C LEU A 343 -4.42 -26.77 1.61
N LYS A 344 -5.45 -26.01 1.25
CA LYS A 344 -6.74 -26.55 0.80
C LYS A 344 -6.59 -27.45 -0.45
N GLN A 345 -5.74 -27.05 -1.40
CA GLN A 345 -5.45 -27.88 -2.57
C GLN A 345 -4.68 -29.16 -2.21
N ALA A 346 -3.65 -29.04 -1.37
CA ALA A 346 -2.88 -30.20 -0.92
C ALA A 346 -3.78 -31.20 -0.17
N PHE A 347 -4.64 -30.70 0.71
CA PHE A 347 -5.62 -31.52 1.43
C PHE A 347 -6.59 -32.23 0.48
N ALA A 348 -7.19 -31.52 -0.48
CA ALA A 348 -8.10 -32.11 -1.47
C ALA A 348 -7.42 -33.21 -2.31
N ASN A 349 -6.13 -33.04 -2.65
CA ASN A 349 -5.36 -34.09 -3.33
C ASN A 349 -5.17 -35.32 -2.45
N CYS A 350 -4.79 -35.13 -1.17
CA CYS A 350 -4.67 -36.22 -0.22
C CYS A 350 -6.00 -36.98 -0.02
N GLU A 351 -7.12 -36.26 0.07
CA GLU A 351 -8.45 -36.87 0.17
C GLU A 351 -8.80 -37.69 -1.07
N TYR A 352 -8.50 -37.17 -2.26
CA TYR A 352 -8.72 -37.88 -3.52
C TYR A 352 -7.87 -39.16 -3.60
N GLU A 353 -6.59 -39.10 -3.24
CA GLU A 353 -5.72 -40.27 -3.19
C GLU A 353 -6.24 -41.32 -2.21
N LEU A 354 -6.71 -40.90 -1.03
CA LEU A 354 -7.27 -41.78 -0.02
C LEU A 354 -8.56 -42.45 -0.49
N GLN A 355 -9.47 -41.71 -1.14
CA GLN A 355 -10.69 -42.27 -1.73
C GLN A 355 -10.37 -43.27 -2.85
N MET A 356 -9.41 -42.94 -3.72
CA MET A 356 -8.92 -43.86 -4.75
C MET A 356 -8.35 -45.14 -4.13
N LEU A 357 -7.58 -45.03 -3.04
CA LEU A 357 -6.99 -46.17 -2.36
C LEU A 357 -8.05 -47.05 -1.68
N ARG A 358 -9.08 -46.44 -1.08
CA ARG A 358 -10.26 -47.15 -0.54
C ARG A 358 -10.97 -47.96 -1.61
N HIS A 359 -11.27 -47.34 -2.76
CA HIS A 359 -11.92 -48.05 -3.88
C HIS A 359 -11.06 -49.20 -4.41
N ARG A 360 -9.73 -49.03 -4.50
CA ARG A 360 -8.82 -50.12 -4.89
C ARG A 360 -8.83 -51.26 -3.88
N TYR A 361 -8.82 -50.94 -2.59
CA TYR A 361 -8.90 -51.93 -1.52
C TYR A 361 -10.21 -52.72 -1.57
N GLU A 362 -11.35 -52.05 -1.72
CA GLU A 362 -12.67 -52.69 -1.85
C GLU A 362 -12.76 -53.59 -3.08
N ALA A 363 -12.19 -53.19 -4.21
CA ALA A 363 -12.15 -54.00 -5.42
C ALA A 363 -11.33 -55.29 -5.24
N LEU A 364 -10.18 -55.20 -4.57
CA LEU A 364 -9.33 -56.36 -4.26
C LEU A 364 -9.99 -57.28 -3.22
N ALA A 365 -10.65 -56.72 -2.21
CA ALA A 365 -11.39 -57.50 -1.21
C ALA A 365 -12.56 -58.28 -1.84
N LYS A 366 -13.29 -57.68 -2.80
CA LYS A 366 -14.35 -58.36 -3.55
C LYS A 366 -13.82 -59.47 -4.47
N ALA A 367 -12.63 -59.29 -5.05
CA ALA A 367 -11.98 -60.31 -5.88
C ALA A 367 -11.49 -61.54 -5.07
N GLY A 368 -11.23 -61.38 -3.77
CA GLY A 368 -10.81 -62.47 -2.87
C GLY A 368 -11.95 -63.34 -2.33
N SER A 369 -13.23 -63.03 -2.59
CA SER A 369 -14.38 -63.63 -1.90
C SER A 369 -15.21 -64.63 -2.74
N ILE A 370 -14.70 -65.21 -3.83
CA ILE A 370 -15.43 -66.19 -4.65
C ILE A 370 -14.75 -67.60 -4.64
N GLY A 371 -14.99 -68.34 -3.53
CA GLY A 371 -15.24 -69.81 -3.38
C GLY A 371 -14.12 -70.88 -3.51
N PRO A 372 -14.31 -72.15 -3.03
CA PRO A 372 -15.25 -72.71 -2.02
C PRO A 372 -14.63 -73.69 -0.97
N LEU A 373 -15.51 -74.20 -0.08
CA LEU A 373 -15.38 -75.07 1.11
C LEU A 373 -14.58 -76.41 1.01
N SER A 374 -13.91 -76.82 2.10
CA SER A 374 -14.17 -78.07 2.89
C SER A 374 -12.94 -78.55 3.69
N ALA A 375 -13.05 -78.64 5.02
CA ALA A 375 -12.56 -79.75 5.86
C ALA A 375 -12.93 -79.51 7.34
N GLU A 376 -13.72 -80.44 7.88
CA GLU A 376 -14.22 -80.52 9.25
C GLU A 376 -13.13 -80.86 10.29
N GLY A 377 -13.38 -80.48 11.56
CA GLY A 377 -12.56 -80.88 12.72
C GLY A 377 -12.98 -80.23 14.04
N ALA A 378 -14.03 -80.78 14.66
CA ALA A 378 -14.60 -80.65 16.01
C ALA A 378 -13.86 -79.89 17.17
N HIS A 379 -14.57 -78.87 17.73
CA HIS A 379 -15.04 -78.64 19.14
C HIS A 379 -14.09 -78.75 20.39
N PRO A 380 -14.42 -78.14 21.57
CA PRO A 380 -14.60 -76.71 21.90
C PRO A 380 -13.97 -76.29 23.27
N ASP A 381 -13.92 -74.97 23.55
CA ASP A 381 -14.33 -74.29 24.82
C ASP A 381 -13.53 -73.01 25.09
N GLY A 382 -14.24 -71.93 25.44
CA GLY A 382 -13.64 -70.65 25.85
C GLY A 382 -14.51 -69.41 25.62
N GLN A 383 -15.59 -69.33 26.38
CA GLN A 383 -16.69 -68.35 26.39
C GLN A 383 -16.34 -66.93 26.86
N ALA A 384 -16.91 -65.90 26.20
CA ALA A 384 -17.49 -64.63 26.74
C ALA A 384 -17.56 -63.59 25.57
N GLY A 385 -18.71 -63.21 24.99
CA GLY A 385 -19.85 -62.46 25.57
C GLY A 385 -19.55 -60.95 25.46
N LEU A 386 -20.19 -60.13 24.61
CA LEU A 386 -21.58 -59.58 24.61
C LEU A 386 -21.80 -58.92 23.21
N GLY A 387 -22.88 -59.07 22.42
CA GLY A 387 -24.30 -58.72 22.66
C GLY A 387 -24.47 -57.18 22.68
N ILE A 388 -25.07 -56.47 21.72
CA ILE A 388 -26.52 -56.44 21.38
C ILE A 388 -26.77 -55.72 20.01
N GLU A 389 -27.52 -56.41 19.13
CA GLU A 389 -28.61 -56.11 18.16
C GLU A 389 -28.88 -54.68 17.60
N GLU A 390 -28.89 -54.52 16.25
CA GLU A 390 -30.02 -54.55 15.24
C GLU A 390 -30.87 -53.27 15.21
N GLY A 391 -31.35 -52.71 14.08
CA GLY A 391 -31.36 -53.09 12.67
C GLY A 391 -32.60 -52.49 11.97
N LYS A 392 -32.45 -52.14 10.67
CA LYS A 392 -33.42 -51.84 9.57
C LYS A 392 -33.47 -50.38 9.08
N GLY A 393 -33.41 -50.11 7.77
CA GLY A 393 -33.42 -51.04 6.63
C GLY A 393 -33.33 -50.38 5.25
N ASP A 394 -33.31 -51.27 4.27
CA ASP A 394 -33.54 -51.19 2.82
C ASP A 394 -32.61 -50.38 1.90
N ALA A 395 -31.83 -51.16 1.16
CA ALA A 395 -31.15 -50.83 -0.07
C ALA A 395 -32.05 -51.09 -1.29
N LYS A 396 -31.97 -50.20 -2.29
CA LYS A 396 -32.20 -50.54 -3.70
C LYS A 396 -31.11 -49.89 -4.56
N ASP A 397 -30.44 -50.74 -5.32
CA ASP A 397 -29.41 -50.45 -6.31
C ASP A 397 -29.85 -49.43 -7.37
N GLN A 398 -28.96 -48.49 -7.71
CA GLN A 398 -28.86 -47.97 -9.08
C GLN A 398 -27.39 -47.79 -9.49
N ILE A 399 -27.15 -48.25 -10.71
CA ILE A 399 -25.87 -48.45 -11.39
C ILE A 399 -25.32 -47.14 -11.98
N ILE A 400 -23.98 -47.09 -11.93
CA ILE A 400 -22.96 -46.23 -12.54
C ILE A 400 -23.29 -45.67 -13.95
N ASP A 401 -22.87 -44.43 -14.23
CA ASP A 401 -22.39 -44.05 -15.57
C ASP A 401 -21.11 -43.18 -15.48
N VAL A 402 -20.09 -43.59 -16.26
CA VAL A 402 -18.73 -43.04 -16.34
C VAL A 402 -18.47 -42.68 -17.80
N VAL A 403 -18.30 -41.40 -18.10
CA VAL A 403 -17.72 -40.91 -19.36
C VAL A 403 -17.09 -39.53 -19.06
N GLY A 404 -15.87 -39.14 -19.40
CA GLY A 404 -14.76 -39.71 -20.14
C GLY A 404 -13.66 -38.62 -20.20
N ALA A 405 -12.38 -38.99 -20.06
CA ALA A 405 -11.24 -38.07 -20.17
C ALA A 405 -10.73 -37.96 -21.63
N PRO A 406 -10.04 -36.86 -22.00
CA PRO A 406 -9.89 -36.43 -23.40
C PRO A 406 -8.64 -37.00 -24.09
N LEU A 407 -8.74 -37.21 -25.40
CA LEU A 407 -7.63 -37.58 -26.28
C LEU A 407 -6.88 -36.32 -26.78
N THR A 408 -5.56 -36.35 -26.67
CA THR A 408 -4.60 -35.41 -27.26
C THR A 408 -4.31 -35.78 -28.74
N PRO A 409 -4.13 -34.80 -29.66
CA PRO A 409 -3.60 -35.10 -30.99
C PRO A 409 -2.11 -34.75 -31.10
N ASN A 410 -1.36 -35.75 -31.54
CA ASN A 410 0.05 -35.70 -31.90
C ASN A 410 0.30 -35.01 -33.25
N SER A 411 1.41 -34.28 -33.32
CA SER A 411 2.44 -34.31 -34.37
C SER A 411 2.02 -34.32 -35.86
N VAL A 412 2.30 -33.18 -36.49
CA VAL A 412 2.50 -32.90 -37.92
C VAL A 412 3.41 -33.92 -38.64
N ARG A 413 3.06 -34.30 -39.88
CA ARG A 413 4.00 -34.28 -41.04
C ARG A 413 3.28 -34.39 -42.39
N ARG A 414 3.40 -33.32 -43.18
CA ARG A 414 3.19 -33.26 -44.64
C ARG A 414 4.16 -34.19 -45.35
N LYS A 415 3.75 -34.72 -46.51
CA LYS A 415 4.61 -34.76 -47.70
C LYS A 415 3.78 -34.79 -48.99
N VAL A 416 4.23 -33.92 -49.90
CA VAL A 416 3.98 -33.76 -51.35
C VAL A 416 2.57 -33.38 -51.75
#